data_AF-M0BMU1-F1
#
_entry.id   AF-M0BMU1-F1
#
_cell.length_a   1.000
_cell.length_b   1.000
_cell.length_c   1.000
_cell.angle_alpha   90.00
_cell.angle_beta   90.00
_cell.angle_gamma   90.00
#
_symmetry.space_group_name_H-M   'P 1'
#
loop_
_entity.id
_entity.type
_entity.pdbx_description
1 polymer ?
#
loop_
_entity_poly.entity_id
_entity_poly.type
_entity_poly.pdbx_seq_one_letter_code
_entity_poly.pdbx_strand_id
1 'polypeptide(L)'
;MTGGADAIWPADELAGVAIERLDSHDHPWPYENRVYADAGHAIRTPYRFDGEEPTADHRLGGTIEANARASADAWLLALDYLDTGLER
;
A
#
# COMPACT_ATOMS: atom_id res chain seq x y z
N MET A 1 -3.73 -0.44 2.04
CA MET A 1 -2.77 -0.39 0.91
C MET A 1 -1.71 -1.44 1.14
N THR A 2 -1.49 -2.33 0.18
CA THR A 2 -0.53 -3.45 0.29
C THR A 2 0.32 -3.55 -0.97
N GLY A 3 1.55 -4.06 -0.81
CA GLY A 3 2.39 -4.49 -1.93
C GLY A 3 2.15 -5.95 -2.25
N GLY A 4 1.84 -6.28 -3.50
CA GLY A 4 1.61 -7.66 -3.95
C GLY A 4 2.91 -8.48 -4.04
N ALA A 5 4.06 -7.80 -4.13
CA ALA A 5 5.39 -8.39 -4.15
C ALA A 5 6.12 -8.18 -2.81
N ASP A 6 5.40 -8.03 -1.69
CA ASP A 6 6.01 -7.88 -0.36
C ASP A 6 6.83 -9.14 0.01
N ALA A 7 8.13 -8.94 0.26
CA ALA A 7 9.07 -10.01 0.57
C ALA A 7 9.26 -10.25 2.09
N ILE A 8 8.56 -9.49 2.95
CA ILE A 8 8.68 -9.57 4.41
C ILE A 8 7.52 -10.38 5.01
N TRP A 9 6.30 -10.14 4.52
CA TRP A 9 5.11 -10.90 4.90
C TRP A 9 4.05 -10.84 3.81
N PRO A 10 3.05 -11.75 3.81
CA PRO A 10 1.97 -11.73 2.82
C PRO A 10 0.96 -10.61 3.12
N ALA A 11 1.35 -9.36 2.87
CA ALA A 11 0.58 -8.18 3.26
C ALA A 11 -0.85 -8.18 2.66
N ASP A 12 -0.98 -8.59 1.40
CA ASP A 12 -2.28 -8.66 0.72
C ASP A 12 -3.23 -9.68 1.35
N GLU A 13 -2.73 -10.89 1.65
CA GLU A 13 -3.52 -11.92 2.34
C GLU A 13 -3.95 -11.47 3.74
N LEU A 14 -3.04 -10.85 4.49
CA LEU A 14 -3.34 -10.32 5.83
C LEU A 14 -4.38 -9.20 5.79
N ALA A 15 -4.34 -8.34 4.77
CA ALA A 15 -5.37 -7.34 4.55
C ALA A 15 -6.72 -7.97 4.19
N GLY A 16 -6.73 -9.06 3.41
CA GLY A 16 -7.92 -9.87 3.14
C GLY A 16 -8.59 -10.38 4.42
N VAL A 17 -7.81 -10.95 5.35
CA VAL A 17 -8.33 -11.39 6.66
C VAL A 17 -8.99 -10.24 7.44
N ALA A 18 -8.39 -9.04 7.40
CA ALA A 18 -8.96 -7.86 8.05
C ALA A 18 -10.27 -7.42 7.38
N ILE A 19 -10.31 -7.38 6.04
CA ILE A 19 -11.51 -7.05 5.26
C ILE A 19 -12.65 -8.02 5.57
N GLU A 20 -12.40 -9.33 5.52
CA GLU A 20 -13.41 -10.35 5.85
C GLU A 20 -13.96 -10.16 7.27
N ARG A 21 -13.11 -9.76 8.21
CA ARG A 21 -13.52 -9.50 9.59
C ARG A 21 -14.39 -8.25 9.74
N LEU A 22 -14.17 -7.23 8.91
CA LEU A 22 -14.98 -6.01 8.87
C LEU A 22 -16.33 -6.27 8.18
N ASP A 23 -16.31 -6.97 7.04
CA ASP A 23 -17.50 -7.36 6.28
C ASP A 23 -18.46 -8.20 7.14
N SER A 24 -17.91 -9.14 7.93
CA SER A 24 -18.70 -10.06 8.76
C SER A 24 -19.34 -9.42 10.00
N HIS A 25 -19.06 -8.15 10.30
CA HIS A 25 -19.49 -7.51 11.54
C HIS A 25 -20.12 -6.12 11.31
N ASP A 26 -20.70 -5.89 10.13
CA ASP A 26 -21.41 -4.65 9.77
C ASP A 26 -20.62 -3.39 10.14
N HIS A 27 -19.32 -3.38 9.83
CA HIS A 27 -18.45 -2.25 10.19
C HIS A 27 -18.98 -0.94 9.55
N PRO A 28 -19.23 0.11 10.35
CA PRO A 28 -20.03 1.26 9.89
C PRO A 28 -19.25 2.29 9.06
N TRP A 29 -17.93 2.15 8.95
CA TRP A 29 -17.06 3.12 8.26
C TRP A 29 -16.55 2.55 6.93
N PRO A 30 -16.36 3.38 5.90
CA PRO A 30 -15.77 2.93 4.64
C PRO A 30 -14.32 2.48 4.85
N TYR A 31 -13.94 1.40 4.18
CA TYR A 31 -12.57 0.92 4.09
C TYR A 31 -12.30 0.37 2.69
N GLU A 32 -11.04 0.44 2.29
CA GLU A 32 -10.56 -0.12 1.04
C GLU A 32 -9.12 -0.60 1.23
N ASN A 33 -8.78 -1.77 0.66
CA ASN A 33 -7.40 -2.15 0.45
C ASN A 33 -7.03 -2.06 -1.03
N ARG A 34 -6.23 -1.06 -1.38
CA ARG A 34 -5.60 -0.96 -2.70
C ARG A 34 -4.32 -1.80 -2.75
N VAL A 35 -4.27 -2.73 -3.70
CA VAL A 35 -3.14 -3.64 -3.91
C VAL A 35 -2.28 -3.14 -5.06
N TYR A 36 -0.99 -2.95 -4.82
CA TYR A 36 -0.01 -2.61 -5.84
C TYR A 36 0.77 -3.88 -6.20
N ALA A 37 0.35 -4.57 -7.26
CA ALA A 37 0.85 -5.91 -7.60
C ALA A 37 2.38 -6.02 -7.63
N ASP A 38 3.06 -5.06 -8.27
CA ASP A 38 4.52 -5.09 -8.45
C ASP A 38 5.30 -4.37 -7.34
N ALA A 39 4.61 -3.78 -6.36
CA ALA A 39 5.26 -3.12 -5.24
C ALA A 39 5.53 -4.14 -4.12
N GLY A 40 6.66 -3.98 -3.46
CA GLY A 40 6.98 -4.73 -2.24
C GLY A 40 6.60 -3.97 -0.99
N HIS A 41 7.34 -4.27 0.08
CA HIS A 41 7.07 -3.74 1.41
C HIS A 41 7.22 -2.21 1.54
N ALA A 42 8.02 -1.59 0.66
CA ALA A 42 8.53 -0.24 0.84
C ALA A 42 7.61 0.86 0.27
N ILE A 43 6.32 0.81 0.56
CA ILE A 43 5.36 1.90 0.26
C ILE A 43 5.52 2.99 1.33
N ARG A 44 6.01 4.16 0.95
CA ARG A 44 6.44 5.24 1.87
C ARG A 44 5.98 6.62 1.37
N THR A 45 6.54 7.68 1.93
CA THR A 45 6.40 9.04 1.38
C THR A 45 6.97 9.10 -0.05
N PRO A 46 6.37 9.91 -0.95
CA PRO A 46 6.83 10.02 -2.34
C PRO A 46 8.30 10.45 -2.44
N TYR A 47 8.96 10.06 -3.53
CA TYR A 47 10.34 10.43 -3.87
C TYR A 47 11.41 9.96 -2.86
N ARG A 48 11.10 8.95 -2.04
CA ARG A 48 12.08 8.26 -1.20
C ARG A 48 12.57 6.98 -1.88
N PHE A 49 13.71 7.09 -2.54
CA PHE A 49 14.31 6.00 -3.32
C PHE A 49 15.42 5.28 -2.54
N ASP A 50 15.56 3.98 -2.79
CA ASP A 50 16.66 3.15 -2.28
C ASP A 50 17.56 2.65 -3.43
N GLY A 51 17.79 3.50 -4.43
CA GLY A 51 18.61 3.19 -5.61
C GLY A 51 18.31 4.13 -6.79
N GLU A 52 19.20 4.14 -7.79
CA GLU A 52 19.05 4.94 -9.02
C GLU A 52 18.52 4.13 -10.22
N GLU A 53 18.70 2.80 -10.21
CA GLU A 53 18.24 1.92 -11.30
C GLU A 53 16.76 1.55 -11.12
N PRO A 54 15.83 2.04 -11.96
CA PRO A 54 14.39 1.90 -11.72
C PRO A 54 13.91 0.45 -11.75
N THR A 55 14.50 -0.39 -12.62
CA THR A 55 14.09 -1.80 -12.78
C THR A 55 14.79 -2.74 -11.80
N ALA A 56 15.68 -2.24 -10.95
CA ALA A 56 16.36 -3.07 -9.96
C ALA A 56 15.37 -3.55 -8.88
N ASP A 57 15.56 -4.79 -8.43
CA ASP A 57 14.81 -5.34 -7.31
C ASP A 57 15.16 -4.59 -6.02
N HIS A 58 14.12 -4.24 -5.26
CA HIS A 58 14.28 -3.68 -3.94
C HIS A 58 14.43 -4.79 -2.90
N ARG A 59 15.31 -4.60 -1.90
CA ARG A 59 15.61 -5.60 -0.87
C ARG A 59 14.40 -6.06 -0.02
N LEU A 60 13.28 -5.33 -0.10
CA LEU A 60 12.01 -5.67 0.57
C LEU A 60 10.89 -6.05 -0.43
N GLY A 61 11.27 -6.46 -1.64
CA GLY A 61 10.35 -6.85 -2.71
C GLY A 61 9.96 -5.70 -3.65
N GLY A 62 9.43 -6.09 -4.82
CA GLY A 62 9.12 -5.20 -5.94
C GLY A 62 10.36 -4.55 -6.56
N THR A 63 10.13 -3.68 -7.56
CA THR A 63 11.21 -2.87 -8.16
C THR A 63 11.28 -1.48 -7.53
N ILE A 64 12.40 -0.77 -7.70
CA ILE A 64 12.52 0.63 -7.27
C ILE A 64 11.42 1.50 -7.89
N GLU A 65 11.15 1.33 -9.18
CA GLU A 65 10.08 2.06 -9.88
C GLU A 65 8.69 1.74 -9.36
N ALA A 66 8.37 0.45 -9.18
CA ALA A 66 7.05 0.03 -8.70
C ALA A 66 6.79 0.57 -7.28
N ASN A 67 7.78 0.48 -6.39
CA ASN A 67 7.69 1.03 -5.04
C ASN A 67 7.55 2.56 -5.05
N ALA A 68 8.24 3.26 -5.96
CA ALA A 68 8.12 4.70 -6.10
C ALA A 68 6.72 5.13 -6.57
N ARG A 69 6.18 4.46 -7.59
CA ARG A 69 4.82 4.72 -8.11
C ARG A 69 3.76 4.42 -7.06
N ALA A 70 3.87 3.27 -6.39
CA ALA A 70 2.97 2.91 -5.29
C ALA A 70 3.03 3.93 -4.15
N SER A 71 4.22 4.41 -3.78
CA SER A 71 4.40 5.45 -2.76
C SER A 71 3.75 6.78 -3.14
N ALA A 72 3.85 7.19 -4.41
CA ALA A 72 3.22 8.41 -4.91
C ALA A 72 1.68 8.33 -4.85
N ASP A 73 1.10 7.24 -5.35
CA ASP A 73 -0.35 7.01 -5.35
C ASP A 73 -0.89 6.84 -3.91
N ALA A 74 -0.19 6.04 -3.10
CA ALA A 74 -0.55 5.79 -1.71
C ALA A 74 -0.59 7.06 -0.85
N TRP A 75 0.33 7.99 -1.10
CA TRP A 75 0.37 9.26 -0.39
C TRP A 75 -0.86 10.12 -0.68
N LEU A 76 -1.25 10.24 -1.95
CA LEU A 76 -2.44 10.99 -2.33
C LEU A 76 -3.71 10.34 -1.78
N LEU A 77 -3.81 9.01 -1.85
CA LEU A 77 -4.94 8.27 -1.28
C LEU A 77 -5.04 8.45 0.24
N ALA A 78 -3.91 8.44 0.96
CA ALA A 78 -3.89 8.67 2.39
C ALA A 78 -4.37 10.08 2.76
N LEU A 79 -3.96 11.11 2.01
CA LEU A 79 -4.42 12.47 2.22
C LEU A 79 -5.93 12.62 1.95
N ASP A 80 -6.44 12.04 0.87
CA ASP A 80 -7.88 12.03 0.53
C ASP A 80 -8.73 11.34 1.61
N TYR A 81 -8.27 10.18 2.10
CA TYR A 81 -8.93 9.47 3.20
C TYR A 81 -8.94 10.29 4.51
N LEU A 82 -7.84 10.97 4.82
CA LEU A 82 -7.74 11.82 6.01
C LEU A 82 -8.62 13.05 5.89
N ASP A 83 -8.63 13.72 4.73
CA ASP A 83 -9.49 14.88 4.46
C ASP A 83 -10.96 14.51 4.67
N THR A 84 -11.41 13.46 3.98
CA THR A 84 -12.78 12.93 4.09
C THR A 84 -13.15 12.52 5.52
N GLY A 85 -12.21 11.89 6.24
CA GLY A 85 -12.44 11.39 7.60
C GLY A 85 -12.42 12.45 8.70
N LEU A 86 -11.70 13.56 8.47
CA LEU A 86 -11.46 14.62 9.45
C LEU A 86 -12.34 15.85 9.25
N GLU A 87 -12.99 16.02 8.09
CA GLU A 87 -13.99 17.08 7.83
C GLU A 87 -15.31 16.90 8.61
N ARG A 88 -15.25 16.43 9.86
CA ARG A 88 -16.40 16.22 10.75
C ARG A 88 -16.61 17.36 11.76
#